data_AF-A0A521X0U8-F1
#
_entry.id   AF-A0A521X0U8-F1
#
_cell.length_a   1.000
_cell.length_b   1.000
_cell.length_c   1.000
_cell.angle_alpha   90.00
_cell.angle_beta   90.00
_cell.angle_gamma   90.00
#
_symmetry.space_group_name_H-M   'P 1'
#
loop_
_entity.id
_entity.type
_entity.pdbx_description
1 polymer ?
#
loop_
_entity_poly.entity_id
_entity_poly.type
_entity_poly.pdbx_seq_one_letter_code
_entity_poly.pdbx_strand_id
1 'polypeptide(L)' 'MQLAGTQFTKTSAVLGNDISTFPDIPSEIRAPQGSLPGVSGFQVSFSSEDIFTPGDAPDVLVAMNPAALK' A
#
# COMPACT_ATOMS: atom_id res chain seq x y z
N MET A 1 5.84 5.18 0.81
CA MET A 1 4.65 4.33 1.03
C MET A 1 4.85 3.30 2.12
N GLN A 2 5.89 2.46 2.06
CA GLN A 2 6.08 1.29 2.95
C GLN A 2 5.92 1.59 4.46
N LEU A 3 6.65 2.57 5.00
CA LEU A 3 6.55 2.93 6.43
C LEU A 3 5.11 3.33 6.84
N ALA A 4 4.43 4.14 6.02
CA ALA A 4 3.07 4.57 6.32
C ALA A 4 2.10 3.37 6.33
N GLY A 5 2.22 2.47 5.34
CA GLY A 5 1.46 1.22 5.30
C GLY A 5 1.70 0.33 6.50
N THR A 6 2.98 0.11 6.89
CA THR A 6 3.33 -0.67 8.07
C THR A 6 2.76 -0.09 9.37
N GLN A 7 2.79 1.23 9.54
CA GLN A 7 2.21 1.87 10.73
C GLN A 7 0.68 1.71 10.75
N PHE A 8 0.01 1.85 9.61
CA PHE A 8 -1.44 1.63 9.51
C PHE A 8 -1.82 0.18 9.85
N THR A 9 -1.13 -0.79 9.26
CA THR A 9 -1.32 -2.23 9.54
C THR A 9 -1.12 -2.52 11.03
N LYS A 10 -0.03 -2.02 11.63
CA LYS A 10 0.26 -2.26 13.04
C LYS A 10 -0.84 -1.70 13.95
N THR A 11 -1.29 -0.48 13.70
CA THR A 11 -2.37 0.14 14.48
C THR A 11 -3.67 -0.64 14.33
N SER A 12 -4.03 -1.04 13.11
CA SER A 12 -5.25 -1.83 12.85
C SER A 12 -5.21 -3.18 13.55
N ALA A 13 -4.05 -3.82 13.61
CA ALA A 13 -3.85 -5.12 14.25
C ALA A 13 -4.00 -5.02 15.78
N VAL A 14 -3.43 -3.97 16.37
CA VAL A 14 -3.56 -3.67 17.80
C VAL A 14 -5.02 -3.44 18.20
N LEU A 15 -5.84 -2.92 17.28
CA LEU A 15 -7.27 -2.73 17.47
C LEU A 15 -8.11 -4.00 17.24
N GLY A 16 -7.49 -5.12 16.86
CA GLY A 16 -8.15 -6.42 16.73
C GLY A 16 -8.80 -6.70 15.37
N ASN A 17 -8.46 -5.95 14.32
CA ASN A 17 -8.91 -6.27 12.96
C ASN A 17 -8.06 -7.39 12.37
N ASP A 18 -8.68 -8.26 11.56
CA ASP A 18 -7.94 -9.11 10.66
C ASP A 18 -7.43 -8.28 9.47
N ILE A 19 -6.25 -8.64 8.94
CA ILE A 19 -5.49 -7.80 8.01
C ILE A 19 -4.82 -8.63 6.91
N SER A 20 -4.93 -8.14 5.68
CA SER A 20 -4.16 -8.61 4.53
C SER A 20 -3.46 -7.42 3.85
N THR A 21 -2.18 -7.56 3.52
CA THR A 21 -1.39 -6.47 2.93
C THR A 21 -0.73 -6.88 1.62
N PHE A 22 -0.58 -5.92 0.70
CA PHE A 22 0.18 -6.09 -0.53
C PHE A 22 1.16 -4.92 -0.72
N PRO A 23 2.45 -5.10 -0.38
CA PRO A 23 3.47 -4.11 -0.69
C PRO A 23 3.85 -4.20 -2.18
N ASP A 24 3.81 -3.08 -2.88
CA ASP A 24 4.29 -2.96 -4.25
C ASP A 24 5.51 -2.04 -4.27
N ILE A 25 6.66 -2.58 -4.67
CA ILE A 25 7.95 -1.91 -4.60
C ILE A 25 8.55 -1.93 -6.01
N PRO A 26 8.95 -0.77 -6.55
CA PRO A 26 9.58 -0.72 -7.86
C PRO A 26 10.88 -1.52 -7.86
N SER A 27 11.21 -2.11 -9.00
CA SER A 27 12.43 -2.89 -9.18
C SER A 27 13.69 -2.02 -9.16
N GLU A 28 13.56 -0.72 -9.43
CA GLU A 28 14.66 0.23 -9.42
C GLU A 28 14.86 0.90 -8.05
N ILE A 29 16.11 0.98 -7.61
CA ILE A 29 16.50 1.76 -6.43
C ILE A 29 16.41 3.28 -6.71
N ARG A 30 16.74 3.69 -7.94
CA ARG A 30 16.66 5.08 -8.40
C ARG A 30 16.29 5.11 -9.88
N ALA A 31 15.34 5.97 -10.21
CA ALA A 31 14.93 6.21 -11.59
C ALA A 31 16.10 6.68 -12.46
N PRO A 32 16.25 6.16 -13.70
CA PRO A 32 17.09 6.76 -14.72
C PRO A 32 16.77 8.24 -14.92
N GLN A 33 17.77 9.04 -15.28
CA GLN A 33 17.58 10.46 -15.53
C GLN A 33 16.56 10.69 -16.66
N GLY A 34 15.57 11.56 -16.42
CA GLY A 34 14.53 11.89 -17.40
C GLY A 34 13.37 10.88 -17.49
N SER A 35 13.39 9.81 -16.68
CA SER A 35 12.26 8.88 -16.54
C SER A 35 11.40 9.21 -15.33
N LEU A 36 10.14 8.75 -15.33
CA LEU A 36 9.30 8.80 -14.14
C LEU A 36 9.89 7.86 -13.08
N PRO A 37 10.07 8.32 -11.83
CA PRO A 37 10.47 7.42 -10.76
C PRO A 37 9.47 6.29 -10.57
N GLY A 38 9.99 5.10 -10.24
CA GLY A 38 9.17 3.96 -9.88
C GLY A 38 8.18 4.35 -8.79
N VAL A 39 6.90 4.19 -9.10
CA VAL A 39 5.81 4.43 -8.14
C VAL A 39 5.79 3.22 -7.22
N SER A 40 5.83 3.46 -5.90
CA SER A 40 5.63 2.40 -4.91
C SER A 40 4.21 2.46 -4.37
N GLY A 41 3.64 1.31 -4.05
CA GLY A 41 2.30 1.14 -3.49
C GLY A 41 2.32 0.35 -2.19
N PHE A 42 1.25 0.47 -1.41
CA PHE A 42 0.98 -0.40 -0.28
C PHE A 42 -0.52 -0.50 -0.09
N GLN A 43 -1.07 -1.69 -0.31
CA GLN A 43 -2.48 -1.97 -0.10
C GLN A 43 -2.68 -2.60 1.27
N VAL A 44 -3.72 -2.16 1.98
CA VAL A 44 -4.18 -2.74 3.23
C VAL A 44 -5.66 -3.07 3.08
N SER A 45 -6.00 -4.33 3.26
CA SER A 45 -7.36 -4.78 3.55
C SER A 45 -7.44 -5.09 5.04
N PHE A 46 -8.49 -4.62 5.70
CA PHE A 46 -8.73 -4.89 7.11
C PHE A 46 -10.23 -5.09 7.35
N SER A 47 -10.57 -5.96 8.28
CA SER A 47 -11.97 -6.32 8.55
C SER A 47 -12.16 -6.76 10.01
N SER A 48 -13.40 -6.70 10.47
CA SER A 48 -13.84 -7.36 11.71
C SER A 48 -14.07 -8.86 11.54
N GLU A 49 -14.03 -9.36 10.31
CA GLU A 49 -14.18 -10.77 9.93
C GLU A 49 -12.89 -11.27 9.25
N ASP A 50 -12.74 -12.58 9.14
CA ASP A 50 -11.56 -13.20 8.52
C ASP A 50 -11.44 -12.81 7.03
N ILE A 51 -10.25 -12.39 6.62
CA ILE A 51 -9.90 -12.03 5.24
C ILE A 51 -8.64 -12.76 4.77
N PHE A 52 -8.67 -13.23 3.52
CA PHE A 52 -7.59 -14.07 2.98
C PHE A 52 -6.82 -13.40 1.85
N THR A 53 -7.30 -12.26 1.35
CA THR A 53 -6.65 -11.51 0.26
C THR A 53 -6.68 -10.00 0.52
N PRO A 54 -5.74 -9.24 -0.07
CA PRO A 54 -5.77 -7.78 -0.06
C PRO A 54 -6.93 -7.19 -0.90
N GLY A 55 -7.55 -8.00 -1.76
CA GLY A 55 -8.58 -7.57 -2.72
C GLY A 55 -8.00 -7.04 -4.03
N ASP A 56 -8.87 -6.92 -5.05
CA ASP A 56 -8.48 -6.52 -6.41
C ASP A 56 -8.53 -4.99 -6.62
N ALA A 57 -9.33 -4.27 -5.83
CA ALA A 57 -9.50 -2.83 -5.94
C ALA A 57 -9.63 -2.19 -4.55
N PRO A 58 -9.04 -1.00 -4.34
CA PRO A 58 -9.17 -0.31 -3.07
C PRO A 58 -10.48 0.47 -2.97
N ASP A 59 -11.10 0.47 -1.80
CA ASP A 59 -12.23 1.37 -1.48
C ASP A 59 -11.76 2.83 -1.35
N VAL A 60 -10.52 3.03 -0.90
CA VAL A 60 -9.92 4.36 -0.68
C VAL A 60 -8.50 4.39 -1.27
N LEU A 61 -8.21 5.41 -2.09
CA LEU A 61 -6.90 5.66 -2.66
C LEU A 61 -6.26 6.91 -2.03
N VAL A 62 -5.04 6.76 -1.51
CA VAL A 62 -4.23 7.87 -1.02
C VAL A 62 -3.02 8.06 -1.93
N ALA A 63 -3.05 9.08 -2.77
CA ALA A 63 -1.95 9.45 -3.64
C ALA A 63 -1.02 10.47 -2.97
N MET A 64 0.24 10.10 -2.75
CA MET A 64 1.25 11.00 -2.16
C MET A 64 1.92 11.92 -3.19
N ASN A 65 1.64 11.73 -4.47
CA ASN A 65 1.99 12.64 -5.57
C ASN A 65 1.15 12.31 -6.82
N PRO A 66 1.15 13.16 -7.87
CA PRO A 66 0.39 12.92 -9.10
C PRO A 66 0.83 11.71 -9.92
N ALA A 67 2.07 11.21 -9.77
CA ALA A 67 2.53 10.04 -10.53
C ALA A 67 1.80 8.77 -10.11
N ALA A 68 1.24 8.72 -8.89
CA ALA A 68 0.44 7.61 -8.41
C ALA A 68 -0.97 7.51 -9.04
N LEU A 69 -1.39 8.51 -9.81
CA LEU A 69 -2.69 8.56 -10.49
C LEU A 69 -2.57 8.37 -12.02
N LYS A 70 -1.35 8.15 -12.50
CA LYS A 70 -1.06 8.01 -13.93
C LYS A 70 -1.04 6.56 -14.37
#